data_AF-A0A8S1A144-F1
#
_entry.id   AF-A0A8S1A144-F1
#
_cell.length_a   1.000
_cell.length_b   1.000
_cell.length_c   1.000
_cell.angle_alpha   90.00
_cell.angle_beta   90.00
_cell.angle_gamma   90.00
#
_symmetry.space_group_name_H-M   'P 1'
#
loop_
_entity.id
_entity.type
_entity.pdbx_description
1 polymer ?
#
loop_
_entity_poly.entity_id
_entity_poly.type
_entity_poly.pdbx_seq_one_letter_code
_entity_poly.pdbx_strand_id
1 'polypeptide(L)'
;MPQGQEVKQFLEILDSQIRNRFHEYEKNPLYSECAILDPRFKKRAFRTQESFNKACDSLKRRIREMRLPDESVAVNKIVDDQPATSVTSLTGKKKSVWDSYDKDTNIILRPENPTAAGIREFDKYLNEEYIHRMEDPLQWWTSRKFIYPHLYRYMLKRLCIQATSVACERVFSNAGQILNQRRTLLKPDKVSQLIFLHANL
;
A
#
# COMPACT_ATOMS: atom_id res chain seq x y z
N MET A 1 -13.13 -49.41 11.33
CA MET A 1 -12.88 -48.24 10.44
C MET A 1 -12.93 -46.95 11.28
N PRO A 2 -11.90 -46.64 12.11
CA PRO A 2 -11.95 -45.49 13.04
C PRO A 2 -11.40 -44.17 12.45
N GLN A 3 -10.50 -44.23 11.46
CA GLN A 3 -9.81 -43.06 10.90
C GLN A 3 -10.76 -42.05 10.20
N GLY A 4 -11.91 -42.50 9.69
CA GLY A 4 -12.87 -41.60 9.03
C GLY A 4 -13.65 -40.70 9.98
N GLN A 5 -13.80 -41.09 11.26
CA GLN A 5 -14.53 -40.32 12.26
C GLN A 5 -13.69 -39.13 12.77
N GLU A 6 -12.41 -39.38 13.06
CA GLU A 6 -11.46 -38.36 13.52
C GLU A 6 -11.24 -37.26 12.47
N VAL A 7 -11.13 -37.66 11.19
CA VAL A 7 -10.99 -36.70 10.07
C VAL A 7 -12.23 -35.81 9.95
N LYS A 8 -13.44 -36.38 10.09
CA LYS A 8 -14.68 -35.59 10.06
C LYS A 8 -14.75 -34.61 11.22
N GLN A 9 -14.43 -35.07 12.43
CA GLN A 9 -14.43 -34.22 13.61
C GLN A 9 -13.40 -33.08 13.48
N PHE A 10 -12.22 -33.37 12.92
CA PHE A 10 -11.21 -32.34 12.64
C PHE A 10 -11.71 -31.30 11.63
N LEU A 11 -12.36 -31.74 10.54
CA LEU A 11 -12.93 -30.83 9.53
C LEU A 11 -14.04 -29.96 10.10
N GLU A 12 -14.91 -30.51 10.94
CA GLU A 12 -15.97 -29.75 11.63
C GLU A 12 -15.39 -28.70 12.59
N ILE A 13 -14.37 -29.07 13.37
CA ILE A 13 -13.67 -28.12 14.23
C ILE A 13 -13.02 -27.04 13.39
N LEU A 14 -12.31 -27.40 12.31
CA LEU A 14 -11.63 -26.45 11.44
C LEU A 14 -12.62 -25.46 10.80
N ASP A 15 -13.73 -25.95 10.24
CA ASP A 15 -14.77 -25.09 9.64
C ASP A 15 -15.40 -24.17 10.69
N SER A 16 -15.70 -24.69 11.89
CA SER A 16 -16.24 -23.87 12.98
C SER A 16 -15.27 -22.77 13.42
N GLN A 17 -13.97 -23.06 13.51
CA GLN A 17 -12.94 -22.09 13.90
C GLN A 17 -12.70 -21.05 12.80
N ILE A 18 -12.70 -21.45 11.54
CA ILE A 18 -12.60 -20.53 10.40
C ILE A 18 -13.80 -19.57 10.41
N ARG A 19 -15.02 -20.09 10.57
CA ARG A 19 -16.20 -19.24 10.67
C ARG A 19 -16.12 -18.33 11.88
N ASN A 20 -15.81 -18.84 13.06
CA ASN A 20 -15.74 -18.03 14.26
C ASN A 20 -14.69 -16.91 14.16
N ARG A 21 -13.51 -17.19 13.59
CA ARG A 21 -12.44 -16.18 13.46
C ARG A 21 -12.62 -15.21 12.30
N PHE A 22 -13.20 -15.67 11.19
CA PHE A 22 -13.29 -14.90 9.94
C PHE A 22 -14.75 -14.58 9.53
N HIS A 23 -15.75 -14.72 10.39
CA HIS A 23 -17.13 -14.33 10.03
C HIS A 23 -17.31 -12.82 9.86
N GLU A 24 -16.49 -11.99 10.50
CA GLU A 24 -16.67 -10.53 10.55
C GLU A 24 -15.47 -9.73 10.00
N TYR A 25 -14.60 -10.33 9.20
CA TYR A 25 -13.47 -9.58 8.61
C TYR A 25 -13.94 -8.36 7.79
N GLU A 26 -15.11 -8.44 7.16
CA GLU A 26 -15.71 -7.34 6.40
C GLU A 26 -16.10 -6.14 7.28
N LYS A 27 -16.33 -6.33 8.58
CA LYS A 27 -16.61 -5.24 9.52
C LYS A 27 -15.35 -4.46 9.89
N ASN A 28 -14.18 -5.09 9.79
CA ASN A 28 -12.92 -4.43 10.09
C ASN A 28 -12.52 -3.52 8.91
N PRO A 29 -12.37 -2.20 9.13
CA PRO A 29 -11.98 -1.27 8.07
C PRO A 29 -10.65 -1.63 7.42
N LEU A 30 -9.68 -2.16 8.18
CA LEU A 30 -8.37 -2.52 7.64
C LEU A 30 -8.48 -3.65 6.62
N TYR A 31 -9.15 -4.74 6.97
CA TYR A 31 -9.27 -5.90 6.08
C TYR A 31 -10.15 -5.59 4.88
N SER A 32 -11.26 -4.90 5.07
CA SER A 32 -12.15 -4.50 3.98
C SER A 32 -11.48 -3.52 3.01
N GLU A 33 -10.72 -2.54 3.50
CA GLU A 33 -9.95 -1.63 2.65
C GLU A 33 -8.85 -2.37 1.87
N CYS A 34 -8.07 -3.24 2.53
CA CYS A 34 -7.07 -4.06 1.86
C CYS A 34 -7.69 -4.95 0.76
N ALA A 35 -8.85 -5.55 1.05
CA ALA A 35 -9.54 -6.41 0.10
C ALA A 35 -10.04 -5.67 -1.15
N ILE A 36 -10.51 -4.42 -0.99
CA ILE A 36 -10.88 -3.56 -2.12
C ILE A 36 -9.65 -3.17 -2.94
N LEU A 37 -8.56 -2.80 -2.26
CA LEU A 37 -7.31 -2.36 -2.89
C LEU A 37 -6.53 -3.50 -3.55
N ASP A 38 -6.91 -4.75 -3.31
CA ASP A 38 -6.34 -5.88 -4.05
C ASP A 38 -7.04 -6.05 -5.40
N PRO A 39 -6.34 -5.82 -6.54
CA PRO A 39 -6.93 -5.91 -7.88
C PRO A 39 -7.44 -7.31 -8.24
N ARG A 40 -7.03 -8.36 -7.49
CA ARG A 40 -7.51 -9.73 -7.68
C ARG A 40 -8.90 -9.95 -7.10
N PHE A 41 -9.26 -9.21 -6.04
CA PHE A 41 -10.49 -9.46 -5.30
C PHE A 41 -11.52 -8.35 -5.46
N LYS A 42 -11.17 -7.07 -5.28
CA LYS A 42 -12.09 -5.91 -5.33
C LYS A 42 -13.45 -6.24 -4.67
N LYS A 43 -14.53 -6.27 -5.47
CA LYS A 43 -15.89 -6.59 -5.04
C LYS A 43 -16.09 -8.06 -4.65
N ARG A 44 -15.34 -9.00 -5.23
CA ARG A 44 -15.44 -10.45 -4.96
C ARG A 44 -15.01 -10.84 -3.54
N ALA A 45 -14.30 -9.97 -2.83
CA ALA A 45 -13.91 -10.22 -1.45
C ALA A 45 -15.07 -10.11 -0.45
N PHE A 46 -16.24 -9.59 -0.86
CA PHE A 46 -17.36 -9.31 0.01
C PHE A 46 -18.51 -10.28 -0.25
N ARG A 47 -19.09 -10.80 0.84
CA ARG A 47 -20.29 -11.64 0.81
C ARG A 47 -21.54 -10.84 0.53
N THR A 48 -21.61 -9.60 1.04
CA THR A 48 -22.80 -8.75 0.97
C THR A 48 -22.48 -7.44 0.24
N GLN A 49 -23.43 -6.95 -0.57
CA GLN A 49 -23.25 -5.66 -1.26
C GLN A 49 -23.16 -4.48 -0.28
N GLU A 50 -23.85 -4.55 0.85
CA GLU A 50 -23.83 -3.52 1.88
C GLU A 50 -22.45 -3.34 2.52
N SER A 51 -21.75 -4.42 2.82
CA SER A 51 -20.40 -4.35 3.41
C SER A 51 -19.39 -3.79 2.40
N PHE A 52 -19.52 -4.18 1.13
CA PHE A 52 -18.75 -3.58 0.05
C PHE A 52 -18.97 -2.06 -0.06
N ASN A 53 -20.24 -1.61 -0.03
CA ASN A 53 -20.55 -0.18 -0.10
C ASN A 53 -19.98 0.58 1.11
N LYS A 54 -20.14 0.04 2.33
CA LYS A 54 -19.56 0.63 3.56
C LYS A 54 -18.04 0.75 3.48
N ALA A 55 -17.38 -0.27 2.93
CA ALA A 55 -15.94 -0.28 2.74
C ALA A 55 -15.48 0.73 1.67
N CYS A 56 -16.24 0.86 0.57
CA CYS A 56 -16.03 1.92 -0.42
C CYS A 56 -16.16 3.32 0.19
N ASP A 57 -17.17 3.55 1.02
CA ASP A 57 -17.38 4.85 1.69
C ASP A 57 -16.25 5.16 2.68
N SER A 58 -15.81 4.16 3.46
CA SER A 58 -14.65 4.30 4.36
C SER A 58 -13.39 4.68 3.58
N LEU A 59 -13.13 3.98 2.48
CA LEU A 59 -11.97 4.20 1.63
C LEU A 59 -12.01 5.57 0.95
N LYS A 60 -13.16 5.94 0.35
CA LYS A 60 -13.38 7.26 -0.24
C LYS A 60 -13.07 8.34 0.79
N ARG A 61 -13.65 8.28 1.99
CA ARG A 61 -13.38 9.23 3.08
C ARG A 61 -11.88 9.33 3.39
N ARG A 62 -11.18 8.21 3.50
CA ARG A 62 -9.74 8.20 3.83
C ARG A 62 -8.85 8.74 2.71
N ILE A 63 -9.25 8.54 1.45
CA ILE A 63 -8.59 9.15 0.29
C ILE A 63 -8.79 10.67 0.31
N ARG A 64 -9.97 11.18 0.72
CA ARG A 64 -10.21 12.63 0.85
C ARG A 64 -9.30 13.31 1.86
N GLU A 65 -9.00 12.61 2.95
CA GLU A 65 -8.10 13.11 4.00
C GLU A 65 -6.63 13.10 3.58
N MET A 66 -6.27 12.36 2.52
CA MET A 66 -4.90 12.29 2.05
C MET A 66 -4.56 13.46 1.12
N ARG A 67 -3.67 14.34 1.58
CA ARG A 67 -2.97 15.27 0.70
C ARG A 67 -1.78 14.56 0.07
N LEU A 68 -1.65 14.65 -1.25
CA LEU A 68 -0.38 14.35 -1.91
C LEU A 68 0.62 15.43 -1.48
N PRO A 69 1.76 15.11 -0.84
CA PRO A 69 2.87 16.05 -0.81
C PRO A 69 3.33 16.31 -2.23
N ASP A 70 3.54 17.60 -2.54
CA ASP A 70 4.09 18.06 -3.81
C ASP A 70 5.36 17.26 -4.13
N GLU A 71 5.37 16.59 -5.29
CA GLU A 71 6.52 15.81 -5.77
C GLU A 71 7.72 16.70 -6.15
N SER A 72 7.73 17.99 -5.81
CA SER A 72 8.89 18.87 -5.93
C SER A 72 9.99 18.61 -4.88
N VAL A 73 9.73 17.78 -3.86
CA VAL A 73 10.67 17.58 -2.73
C VAL A 73 11.34 16.19 -2.73
N ALA A 74 10.86 15.21 -3.51
CA ALA A 74 11.31 13.81 -3.40
C ALA A 74 12.30 13.34 -4.49
N VAL A 75 12.58 14.12 -5.53
CA VAL A 75 13.50 13.72 -6.61
C VAL A 75 14.97 14.08 -6.34
N ASN A 76 15.28 14.86 -5.30
CA ASN A 76 16.65 15.34 -5.05
C ASN A 76 17.56 14.41 -4.23
N LYS A 77 17.24 13.13 -4.06
CA LYS A 77 18.18 12.18 -3.45
C LYS A 77 18.14 10.85 -4.18
N ILE A 78 19.28 10.52 -4.78
CA ILE A 78 19.63 9.29 -5.51
C ILE A 78 19.29 9.37 -7.01
N VAL A 79 20.20 9.93 -7.82
CA VAL A 79 21.12 9.19 -8.71
C VAL A 79 22.23 10.17 -9.11
N ASP A 80 23.47 9.81 -8.80
CA ASP A 80 24.67 10.42 -9.34
C ASP A 80 25.08 9.63 -10.61
N ASP A 81 25.56 10.39 -11.59
CA ASP A 81 26.31 10.02 -12.80
C ASP A 81 25.62 9.57 -14.12
N GLN A 82 25.88 10.38 -15.17
CA GLN A 82 25.77 10.18 -16.64
C GLN A 82 24.47 10.53 -17.41
N PRO A 83 24.58 11.04 -18.67
CA PRO A 83 24.76 12.45 -18.99
C PRO A 83 23.49 13.10 -19.58
N ALA A 84 23.35 14.39 -19.29
CA ALA A 84 22.22 15.23 -19.66
C ALA A 84 22.05 15.36 -21.19
N THR A 85 20.84 15.07 -21.69
CA THR A 85 20.32 15.78 -22.86
C THR A 85 19.68 17.06 -22.35
N SER A 86 20.50 18.09 -22.30
CA SER A 86 20.16 19.44 -21.86
C SER A 86 19.23 20.11 -22.86
N VAL A 87 17.98 20.33 -22.48
CA VAL A 87 17.25 21.54 -22.92
C VAL A 87 17.12 22.48 -21.72
N THR A 88 18.28 22.93 -21.28
CA THR A 88 18.62 24.32 -21.00
C THR A 88 17.45 25.23 -20.61
N SER A 89 17.10 25.22 -19.33
CA SER A 89 16.55 26.36 -18.62
C SER A 89 17.64 27.42 -18.45
N LEU A 90 17.76 28.32 -19.43
CA LEU A 90 18.53 29.56 -19.28
C LEU A 90 17.62 30.69 -18.78
N THR A 91 18.06 31.27 -17.68
CA THR A 91 17.64 32.54 -17.12
C THR A 91 17.68 33.65 -18.17
N GLY A 92 16.49 34.04 -18.64
CA GLY A 92 16.24 35.21 -19.46
C GLY A 92 14.77 35.21 -19.85
N LYS A 93 13.96 36.07 -19.22
CA LYS A 93 12.52 36.20 -19.52
C LYS A 93 12.33 36.68 -20.97
N LYS A 94 12.36 35.76 -21.94
CA LYS A 94 11.72 35.93 -23.23
C LYS A 94 10.33 35.36 -23.10
N LYS A 95 9.31 36.20 -23.31
CA LYS A 95 7.92 35.74 -23.34
C LYS A 95 7.80 34.74 -24.49
N SER A 96 7.54 33.47 -24.18
CA SER A 96 7.26 32.49 -25.21
C SER A 96 5.92 32.86 -25.84
N VAL A 97 5.76 32.67 -27.16
CA VAL A 97 4.45 32.78 -27.82
C VAL A 97 3.44 31.82 -27.18
N TRP A 98 3.95 30.75 -26.56
CA TRP A 98 3.17 29.74 -25.87
C TRP A 98 2.89 30.08 -24.40
N ASP A 99 3.37 31.20 -23.85
CA ASP A 99 3.15 31.55 -22.43
C ASP A 99 1.66 31.65 -22.07
N SER A 100 0.80 32.10 -22.99
CA SER A 100 -0.64 32.13 -22.77
C SER A 100 -1.24 30.73 -22.84
N TYR A 101 -0.84 29.92 -23.82
CA TYR A 101 -1.28 28.54 -23.95
C TYR A 101 -0.83 27.67 -22.78
N ASP A 102 0.42 27.82 -22.32
CA ASP A 102 0.97 27.11 -21.17
C ASP A 102 0.29 27.54 -19.86
N LYS A 103 -0.16 28.80 -19.76
CA LYS A 103 -0.98 29.26 -18.63
C LYS A 103 -2.38 28.67 -18.69
N ASP A 104 -3.03 28.70 -19.85
CA ASP A 104 -4.39 28.20 -20.03
C ASP A 104 -4.42 26.67 -19.83
N THR A 105 -3.44 25.95 -20.37
CA THR A 105 -3.28 24.50 -20.15
C THR A 105 -2.92 24.19 -18.71
N ASN A 106 -2.05 24.96 -18.04
CA ASN A 106 -1.79 24.74 -16.60
C ASN A 106 -3.02 25.02 -15.71
N ILE A 107 -3.91 25.93 -16.12
CA ILE A 107 -5.19 26.16 -15.43
C ILE A 107 -6.12 24.94 -15.63
N ILE A 108 -6.17 24.38 -16.84
CA ILE A 108 -6.99 23.20 -17.18
C ILE A 108 -6.44 21.91 -16.54
N LEU A 109 -5.10 21.77 -16.45
CA LEU A 109 -4.42 20.59 -15.93
C LEU A 109 -4.37 20.54 -14.41
N ARG A 110 -4.65 21.65 -13.71
CA ARG A 110 -4.82 21.65 -12.25
C ARG A 110 -6.18 21.03 -11.93
N PRO A 111 -6.25 19.83 -11.33
CA PRO A 111 -7.54 19.34 -10.86
C PRO A 111 -8.06 20.32 -9.80
N GLU A 112 -9.21 20.95 -10.06
CA GLU A 112 -9.87 21.94 -9.19
C GLU A 112 -10.06 21.46 -7.75
N ASN A 113 -9.95 20.16 -7.49
CA ASN A 113 -9.91 19.60 -6.15
C ASN A 113 -9.13 18.26 -6.11
N PRO A 114 -7.98 18.15 -5.43
CA PRO A 114 -7.24 16.88 -5.24
C PRO A 114 -8.12 15.77 -4.65
N THR A 115 -9.09 16.14 -3.81
CA THR A 115 -10.09 15.24 -3.23
C THR A 115 -10.98 14.61 -4.30
N ALA A 116 -11.42 15.40 -5.29
CA ALA A 116 -12.24 14.91 -6.39
C ALA A 116 -11.43 14.06 -7.36
N ALA A 117 -10.13 14.37 -7.54
CA ALA A 117 -9.22 13.54 -8.32
C ALA A 117 -9.08 12.13 -7.72
N GLY A 118 -8.84 12.01 -6.41
CA GLY A 118 -8.73 10.71 -5.74
C GLY A 118 -10.01 9.85 -5.78
N ILE A 119 -11.20 10.47 -5.72
CA ILE A 119 -12.47 9.75 -5.87
C ILE A 119 -12.65 9.23 -7.30
N ARG A 120 -12.34 10.06 -8.31
CA ARG A 120 -12.40 9.64 -9.73
C ARG A 120 -11.43 8.50 -10.03
N GLU A 121 -10.21 8.57 -9.48
CA GLU A 121 -9.23 7.48 -9.57
C GLU A 121 -9.79 6.18 -8.98
N PHE A 122 -10.41 6.27 -7.80
CA PHE A 122 -11.00 5.12 -7.14
C PHE A 122 -12.14 4.50 -7.94
N ASP A 123 -13.06 5.32 -8.45
CA ASP A 123 -14.17 4.84 -9.28
C ASP A 123 -13.65 4.22 -10.60
N LYS A 124 -12.60 4.78 -11.20
CA LYS A 124 -11.95 4.20 -12.38
C LYS A 124 -11.31 2.84 -12.08
N TYR A 125 -10.57 2.74 -10.97
CA TYR A 125 -9.95 1.49 -10.50
C TYR A 125 -10.98 0.37 -10.28
N LEU A 126 -12.13 0.68 -9.67
CA LEU A 126 -13.18 -0.30 -9.42
C LEU A 126 -13.78 -0.87 -10.72
N ASN A 127 -13.75 -0.11 -11.80
CA ASN A 127 -14.26 -0.52 -13.11
C ASN A 127 -13.21 -1.24 -13.98
N GLU A 128 -11.94 -1.25 -13.59
CA GLU A 128 -10.93 -2.04 -14.29
C GLU A 128 -11.12 -3.54 -14.07
N GLU A 129 -10.63 -4.32 -15.01
CA GLU A 129 -10.64 -5.78 -14.94
C GLU A 129 -9.85 -6.32 -13.74
N TYR A 130 -10.20 -7.53 -13.34
CA TYR A 130 -9.48 -8.27 -12.31
C TYR A 130 -8.20 -8.85 -12.90
N ILE A 131 -7.13 -8.84 -12.12
CA ILE A 131 -5.89 -9.52 -12.52
C ILE A 131 -5.96 -10.99 -12.10
N HIS A 132 -5.14 -11.84 -12.71
CA HIS A 132 -5.14 -13.27 -12.37
C HIS A 132 -4.66 -13.50 -10.93
N ARG A 133 -5.17 -14.56 -10.27
CA ARG A 133 -4.86 -14.86 -8.85
C ARG A 133 -3.36 -15.02 -8.58
N MET A 134 -2.61 -15.52 -9.57
CA MET A 134 -1.17 -15.77 -9.48
C MET A 134 -0.31 -14.53 -9.77
N GLU A 135 -0.92 -13.42 -10.23
CA GLU A 135 -0.17 -12.20 -10.47
C GLU A 135 0.13 -11.45 -9.15
N ASP A 136 1.20 -10.66 -9.19
CA ASP A 136 1.61 -9.83 -8.05
C ASP A 136 0.82 -8.49 -8.05
N PRO A 137 -0.05 -8.26 -7.06
CA PRO A 137 -0.81 -7.02 -6.97
C PRO A 137 0.10 -5.80 -6.75
N LEU A 138 1.27 -5.94 -6.12
CA LEU A 138 2.19 -4.81 -5.88
C LEU A 138 2.85 -4.36 -7.19
N GLN A 139 3.30 -5.29 -8.03
CA GLN A 139 3.80 -4.98 -9.37
C GLN A 139 2.73 -4.32 -10.24
N TRP A 140 1.50 -4.80 -10.14
CA TRP A 140 0.35 -4.19 -10.81
C TRP A 140 0.18 -2.73 -10.35
N TRP A 141 0.17 -2.47 -9.05
CA TRP A 141 0.08 -1.11 -8.53
C TRP A 141 1.23 -0.20 -8.95
N THR A 142 2.47 -0.71 -8.94
CA THR A 142 3.65 0.08 -9.33
C THR A 142 3.59 0.52 -10.78
N SER A 143 3.12 -0.33 -11.69
CA SER A 143 2.96 0.02 -13.11
C SER A 143 1.83 1.03 -13.37
N ARG A 144 0.85 1.13 -12.46
CA ARG A 144 -0.26 2.10 -12.56
C ARG A 144 -0.12 3.30 -11.62
N LYS A 145 1.05 3.51 -10.98
CA LYS A 145 1.27 4.60 -10.01
C LYS A 145 0.97 6.00 -10.57
N PHE A 146 1.20 6.23 -11.86
CA PHE A 146 0.92 7.49 -12.53
C PHE A 146 -0.55 7.64 -12.96
N ILE A 147 -1.27 6.52 -13.09
CA ILE A 147 -2.70 6.50 -13.42
C ILE A 147 -3.53 6.72 -12.16
N TYR A 148 -3.08 6.17 -11.03
CA TYR A 148 -3.76 6.20 -9.73
C TYR A 148 -2.85 6.74 -8.61
N PRO A 149 -2.31 7.96 -8.71
CA PRO A 149 -1.33 8.47 -7.73
C PRO A 149 -1.87 8.57 -6.30
N HIS A 150 -3.13 8.97 -6.10
CA HIS A 150 -3.71 9.05 -4.76
C HIS A 150 -3.95 7.66 -4.19
N LEU A 151 -4.52 6.78 -5.01
CA LEU A 151 -4.87 5.43 -4.59
C LEU A 151 -3.62 4.58 -4.36
N TYR A 152 -2.57 4.72 -5.19
CA TYR A 152 -1.29 4.04 -5.03
C TYR A 152 -0.65 4.35 -3.67
N ARG A 153 -0.64 5.63 -3.27
CA ARG A 153 -0.10 6.03 -1.96
C ARG A 153 -0.92 5.48 -0.80
N TYR A 154 -2.24 5.42 -0.97
CA TYR A 154 -3.09 4.80 0.04
C TYR A 154 -2.87 3.29 0.12
N MET A 155 -2.75 2.64 -1.03
CA MET A 155 -2.45 1.21 -1.15
C MET A 155 -1.16 0.84 -0.41
N LEU A 156 -0.09 1.63 -0.55
CA LEU A 156 1.17 1.38 0.18
C LEU A 156 0.99 1.36 1.70
N LYS A 157 0.03 2.11 2.25
CA LYS A 157 -0.26 2.12 3.70
C LYS A 157 -1.07 0.90 4.17
N ARG A 158 -1.64 0.13 3.24
CA ARG A 158 -2.58 -0.96 3.53
C ARG A 158 -2.03 -2.31 3.14
N LEU A 159 -1.55 -2.48 1.91
CA LEU A 159 -1.04 -3.77 1.43
C LEU A 159 0.37 -4.10 1.95
N CYS A 160 1.10 -3.13 2.51
CA CYS A 160 2.39 -3.39 3.15
C CYS A 160 2.27 -3.77 4.64
N ILE A 161 1.05 -3.92 5.17
CA ILE A 161 0.85 -4.37 6.56
C ILE A 161 1.11 -5.87 6.62
N GLN A 162 2.08 -6.28 7.43
CA GLN A 162 2.36 -7.69 7.65
C GLN A 162 1.25 -8.33 8.50
N ALA A 163 0.70 -9.45 8.02
CA ALA A 163 -0.39 -10.15 8.70
C ALA A 163 0.05 -10.90 9.97
N THR A 164 1.34 -11.16 10.13
CA THR A 164 1.88 -12.02 11.18
C THR A 164 3.00 -11.35 11.96
N SER A 165 3.12 -11.65 13.25
CA SER A 165 4.25 -11.27 14.10
C SER A 165 5.57 -11.94 13.71
N VAL A 166 5.57 -12.90 12.77
CA VAL A 166 6.74 -13.70 12.37
C VAL A 166 7.95 -12.84 11.99
N ALA A 167 7.76 -11.72 11.31
CA ALA A 167 8.87 -10.83 10.97
C ALA A 167 9.50 -10.22 12.22
N CYS A 168 8.67 -9.74 13.16
CA CYS A 168 9.13 -9.25 14.45
C CYS A 168 9.80 -10.38 15.25
N GLU A 169 9.23 -11.58 15.30
CA GLU A 169 9.80 -12.74 15.98
C GLU A 169 11.16 -13.13 15.41
N ARG A 170 11.35 -13.08 14.09
CA ARG A 170 12.65 -13.30 13.46
C ARG A 170 13.67 -12.25 13.88
N VAL A 171 13.27 -10.98 13.90
CA VAL A 171 14.11 -9.88 14.39
C VAL A 171 14.47 -10.09 15.86
N PHE A 172 13.52 -10.49 16.71
CA PHE A 172 13.76 -10.78 18.13
C PHE A 172 14.59 -12.05 18.37
N SER A 173 14.45 -13.07 17.53
CA SER A 173 15.28 -14.27 17.58
C SER A 173 16.74 -13.94 17.24
N ASN A 174 16.95 -13.14 16.18
CA ASN A 174 18.27 -12.63 15.82
C ASN A 174 18.83 -11.69 16.91
N ALA A 175 17.98 -10.84 17.51
CA ALA A 175 18.35 -10.03 18.66
C ALA A 175 18.79 -10.89 19.85
N GLY A 176 18.14 -12.03 20.08
CA GLY A 176 18.55 -13.01 21.09
C GLY A 176 19.94 -13.58 20.84
N GLN A 177 20.32 -13.81 19.57
CA GLN A 177 21.68 -14.24 19.21
C GLN A 177 22.71 -13.12 19.42
N ILE A 178 22.35 -11.87 19.12
CA ILE A 178 23.16 -10.68 19.37
C ILE A 178 23.39 -10.47 20.88
N LEU A 179 22.32 -10.66 21.66
CA LEU A 179 22.28 -10.62 23.12
C LEU A 179 22.71 -11.96 23.72
N ASN A 180 23.89 -12.44 23.32
CA ASN A 180 24.44 -13.67 23.90
C ASN A 180 24.83 -13.45 25.38
N GLN A 181 24.83 -14.51 26.21
CA GLN A 181 25.13 -14.43 27.66
C GLN A 181 26.45 -13.73 28.04
N ARG A 182 27.41 -13.63 27.10
CA ARG A 182 28.68 -12.90 27.26
C ARG A 182 28.59 -11.38 27.06
N ARG A 183 27.45 -10.84 26.59
CA ARG A 183 27.25 -9.41 26.26
C ARG A 183 26.10 -8.76 27.04
N THR A 184 25.94 -9.12 28.31
CA THR A 184 24.87 -8.62 29.20
C THR A 184 24.98 -7.14 29.59
N LEU A 185 26.11 -6.49 29.32
CA LEU A 185 26.36 -5.07 29.65
C LEU A 185 25.98 -4.08 28.54
N LEU A 186 25.41 -4.54 27.42
CA LEU A 186 24.96 -3.65 26.36
C LEU A 186 23.74 -2.84 26.81
N LYS A 187 23.85 -1.51 26.69
CA LYS A 187 22.70 -0.62 26.93
C LYS A 187 21.63 -0.83 25.85
N PRO A 188 20.32 -0.71 26.17
CA PRO A 188 19.23 -0.89 25.22
C PRO A 188 19.39 -0.11 23.90
N ASP A 189 19.88 1.13 23.96
CA ASP A 189 20.12 1.96 22.77
C ASP A 189 21.12 1.33 21.79
N LYS A 190 22.18 0.71 22.32
CA LYS A 190 23.20 0.03 21.50
C LYS A 190 22.69 -1.25 20.90
N VAL A 191 21.82 -1.97 21.63
CA VAL A 191 21.14 -3.16 21.12
C VAL A 191 20.23 -2.80 19.96
N SER A 192 19.43 -1.74 20.10
CA SER A 192 18.56 -1.22 19.03
C SER A 192 19.35 -0.86 17.78
N GLN A 193 20.47 -0.13 17.92
CA GLN A 193 21.36 0.21 16.81
C GLN A 193 21.92 -1.04 16.11
N LEU A 194 22.33 -2.06 16.88
CA LEU A 194 22.89 -3.28 16.32
C LEU A 194 21.84 -4.11 15.57
N ILE A 195 20.63 -4.24 16.12
CA ILE A 195 19.51 -4.91 15.47
C ILE A 195 19.12 -4.18 14.18
N PHE A 196 19.07 -2.83 14.21
CA PHE A 196 18.80 -2.03 13.04
C PHE A 196 19.83 -2.27 11.93
N LEU A 197 21.13 -2.21 12.25
CA LEU A 197 22.19 -2.49 11.28
C LEU A 197 22.09 -3.91 10.73
N HIS A 198 21.89 -4.91 11.59
CA HIS A 198 21.76 -6.31 11.17
C HIS A 198 20.53 -6.55 10.29
N ALA A 199 19.42 -5.83 10.48
CA ALA A 199 18.21 -6.01 9.69
C ALA A 199 18.26 -5.32 8.31
N ASN A 200 19.19 -4.37 8.11
CA ASN A 200 19.28 -3.54 6.91
C ASN A 200 20.58 -3.71 6.10
N LEU A 201 21.55 -4.48 6.61
CA LEU A 201 22.77 -4.91 5.90
C LEU A 201 22.59 -6.32 5.34
#